data_AF-A0A2G4GSU2-F1
#
_entry.id   AF-A0A2G4GSU2-F1
#
_cell.length_a   1.000
_cell.length_b   1.000
_cell.length_c   1.000
_cell.angle_alpha   90.00
_cell.angle_beta   90.00
_cell.angle_gamma   90.00
#
_symmetry.space_group_name_H-M   'P 1'
#
loop_
_entity.id
_entity.type
_entity.pdbx_description
1 polymer ?
#
loop_
_entity_poly.entity_id
_entity_poly.type
_entity_poly.pdbx_seq_one_letter_code
_entity_poly.pdbx_strand_id
1 'polypeptide(L)'
;MDRNTLTGFSLIFLILIGYYWYTAPTAEQQAIFQRQRDSVARVEAAKVTSPTPAKSSSGAISEAASPIKDSALLNTIGGFASQLQGKPGLVQLKSKELSVDIRLKGGNIGRVVLNNHRRSDS
;
A
#
# COMPACT_ATOMS: atom_id res chain seq x y z
N MET A 1 -32.18 10.73 42.64
CA MET A 1 -30.73 10.65 42.39
C MET A 1 -30.03 11.05 43.67
N ASP A 2 -29.28 10.14 44.25
CA ASP A 2 -28.65 10.36 45.56
C ASP A 2 -27.60 11.47 45.48
N ARG A 3 -27.50 12.28 46.54
CA ARG A 3 -26.57 13.43 46.59
C ARG A 3 -25.11 13.00 46.37
N ASN A 4 -24.78 11.77 46.77
CA ASN A 4 -23.48 11.13 46.54
C ASN A 4 -23.22 10.78 45.07
N THR A 5 -24.25 10.37 44.33
CA THR A 5 -24.14 10.07 42.90
C THR A 5 -23.93 11.36 42.11
N LEU A 6 -24.57 12.46 42.54
CA LEU A 6 -24.38 13.78 41.91
C LEU A 6 -22.98 14.35 42.15
N THR A 7 -22.44 14.25 43.37
CA THR A 7 -21.05 14.65 43.64
C THR A 7 -20.04 13.75 42.94
N GLY A 8 -20.28 12.43 42.87
CA GLY A 8 -19.45 11.52 42.09
C GLY A 8 -19.40 11.88 40.60
N PHE A 9 -20.56 12.13 39.98
CA PHE A 9 -20.63 12.57 38.57
C PHE A 9 -19.93 13.91 38.34
N SER A 10 -20.08 14.86 39.27
CA SER A 10 -19.40 16.17 39.19
C SER A 10 -17.88 16.01 39.22
N LEU A 11 -17.35 15.13 40.08
CA LEU A 11 -15.91 14.87 40.18
C LEU A 11 -15.37 14.19 38.92
N ILE A 12 -16.12 13.22 38.37
CA ILE A 12 -15.79 12.56 37.10
C ILE A 12 -15.76 13.58 35.95
N PHE A 13 -16.75 14.47 35.87
CA PHE A 13 -16.81 15.50 34.83
C PHE A 13 -15.61 16.47 34.91
N LEU A 14 -15.24 16.86 36.12
CA LEU A 14 -14.10 17.76 36.36
C LEU A 14 -12.77 17.11 35.96
N ILE A 15 -12.58 15.83 36.28
CA ILE A 15 -11.41 15.06 35.85
C ILE A 15 -11.38 14.89 34.33
N LEU A 16 -12.53 14.59 33.69
CA LEU A 16 -12.60 14.46 32.23
C LEU A 16 -12.25 15.77 31.52
N ILE A 17 -12.72 16.93 32.00
CA ILE A 17 -12.40 18.22 31.38
C ILE A 17 -10.91 18.52 31.53
N GLY A 18 -10.33 18.29 32.71
CA GLY A 18 -8.89 18.46 32.94
C GLY A 18 -8.05 17.52 32.07
N TYR A 19 -8.43 16.25 31.99
CA TYR A 19 -7.79 15.27 31.12
C TYR A 19 -7.94 15.62 29.64
N TYR A 20 -9.14 16.01 29.19
CA TYR A 20 -9.39 16.42 27.81
C TYR A 20 -8.56 17.63 27.40
N TRP A 21 -8.38 18.62 28.29
CA TRP A 21 -7.46 19.74 28.05
C TRP A 21 -6.00 19.28 27.99
N TYR A 22 -5.60 18.36 28.86
CA TYR A 22 -4.24 17.81 28.88
C TYR A 22 -3.93 16.94 27.66
N THR A 23 -4.91 16.17 27.18
CA THR A 23 -4.78 15.25 26.03
C THR A 23 -5.41 15.79 24.76
N ALA A 24 -5.76 17.08 24.72
CA ALA A 24 -6.34 17.70 23.53
C ALA A 24 -5.36 17.50 22.36
N PRO A 25 -5.76 16.78 21.29
CA PRO A 25 -4.86 16.56 20.18
C PRO A 25 -4.54 17.91 19.54
N THR A 26 -3.25 18.21 19.45
CA THR A 26 -2.72 19.44 18.86
C THR A 26 -3.29 19.65 17.46
N ALA A 27 -3.62 20.91 17.15
CA ALA A 27 -4.28 21.34 15.90
C ALA A 27 -3.62 20.84 14.61
N GLU A 28 -2.34 20.43 14.67
CA GLU A 28 -1.63 19.82 13.55
C GLU A 28 -2.20 18.47 13.12
N GLN A 29 -2.64 17.62 14.04
CA GLN A 29 -3.23 16.33 13.68
C GLN A 29 -4.55 16.52 12.94
N GLN A 30 -5.36 17.50 13.37
CA GLN A 30 -6.62 17.84 12.70
C GLN A 30 -6.40 18.39 11.28
N ALA A 31 -5.33 19.17 11.06
CA ALA A 31 -4.96 19.65 9.73
C ALA A 31 -4.50 18.51 8.80
N ILE A 32 -3.81 17.50 9.32
CA ILE A 32 -3.41 16.31 8.55
C ILE A 32 -4.65 15.50 8.14
N PHE A 33 -5.60 15.29 9.05
CA PHE A 33 -6.87 14.64 8.72
C PHE A 33 -7.68 15.44 7.67
N GLN A 34 -7.67 16.77 7.74
CA GLN A 34 -8.32 17.61 6.72
C GLN A 34 -7.64 17.51 5.35
N ARG A 35 -6.30 17.54 5.28
CA ARG A 35 -5.55 17.34 4.03
C ARG A 35 -5.80 15.97 3.39
N GLN A 36 -5.96 14.93 4.22
CA GLN A 36 -6.31 13.59 3.74
C GLN A 36 -7.73 13.55 3.15
N ARG A 37 -8.69 14.24 3.78
CA ARG A 37 -10.08 14.32 3.27
C ARG A 37 -10.17 15.07 1.94
N ASP A 38 -9.42 16.15 1.78
CA ASP A 38 -9.37 16.92 0.52
C ASP A 38 -8.80 16.11 -0.66
N SER A 39 -7.96 15.12 -0.38
CA SER A 39 -7.37 14.24 -1.40
C SER A 39 -8.35 13.19 -1.92
N VAL A 40 -9.26 12.70 -1.08
CA VAL A 40 -10.26 11.68 -1.46
C VAL A 40 -11.38 12.29 -2.30
N ALA A 41 -11.83 13.50 -1.95
CA ALA A 41 -12.91 14.18 -2.67
C ALA A 41 -12.57 14.47 -4.15
N ARG A 42 -11.29 14.76 -4.45
CA ARG A 42 -10.84 14.98 -5.84
C ARG A 42 -10.87 13.71 -6.70
N VAL A 43 -10.57 12.56 -6.09
CA VAL A 43 -10.61 11.26 -6.79
C VAL A 43 -12.05 10.82 -7.02
N GLU A 44 -12.94 11.05 -6.06
CA GLU A 44 -14.36 10.77 -6.22
C GLU A 44 -15.02 11.65 -7.29
N ALA A 45 -14.71 12.95 -7.35
CA ALA A 45 -15.21 13.83 -8.41
C ALA A 45 -14.75 13.39 -9.81
N ALA A 46 -13.49 12.94 -9.97
CA ALA A 46 -12.99 12.39 -11.22
C ALA A 46 -13.66 11.05 -11.61
N LYS A 47 -14.15 10.30 -10.63
CA LYS A 47 -14.84 9.01 -10.82
C LYS A 47 -16.32 9.15 -11.19
N VAL A 48 -16.94 10.28 -10.87
CA VAL A 48 -18.34 10.57 -11.27
C VAL A 48 -18.42 11.10 -12.72
N THR A 49 -17.34 11.68 -13.26
CA THR A 49 -17.29 12.14 -14.66
C THR A 49 -16.88 11.05 -15.66
N SER A 50 -16.35 9.90 -15.22
CA SER A 50 -15.99 8.81 -16.11
C SER A 50 -17.17 7.83 -16.26
N PRO A 51 -17.81 7.72 -17.44
CA PRO A 51 -18.85 6.73 -17.64
C PRO A 51 -18.22 5.33 -17.56
N THR A 52 -18.78 4.52 -16.67
CA THR A 52 -18.85 3.05 -16.70
C THR A 52 -17.89 2.35 -17.67
N PRO A 53 -16.82 1.66 -17.20
CA PRO A 53 -16.33 0.52 -17.96
C PRO A 53 -17.34 -0.61 -17.74
N ALA A 54 -18.16 -0.80 -18.77
CA ALA A 54 -19.04 -1.92 -18.89
C ALA A 54 -18.24 -3.23 -18.83
N LYS A 55 -18.84 -4.20 -18.13
CA LYS A 55 -18.85 -5.61 -18.48
C LYS A 55 -17.49 -6.32 -18.39
N SER A 56 -17.33 -7.01 -17.26
CA SER A 56 -16.57 -8.25 -17.15
C SER A 56 -17.03 -9.24 -18.23
N SER A 57 -16.38 -9.23 -19.39
CA SER A 57 -16.41 -10.32 -20.35
C SER A 57 -15.17 -11.17 -20.14
N SER A 58 -15.39 -12.31 -19.50
CA SER A 58 -14.57 -13.50 -19.63
C SER A 58 -14.30 -13.79 -21.11
N GLY A 59 -13.05 -14.07 -21.45
CA GLY A 59 -12.66 -14.69 -22.72
C GLY A 59 -11.78 -13.81 -23.60
N ALA A 60 -10.48 -14.05 -23.54
CA ALA A 60 -9.59 -14.28 -24.69
C ALA A 60 -8.14 -14.11 -24.23
N ILE A 61 -7.46 -15.25 -24.10
CA ILE A 61 -6.03 -15.38 -24.41
C ILE A 61 -5.83 -14.80 -25.81
N SER A 62 -5.35 -13.55 -25.89
CA SER A 62 -4.87 -12.94 -27.13
C SER A 62 -3.43 -12.50 -26.90
N GLU A 63 -2.56 -13.40 -27.34
CA GLU A 63 -1.21 -13.13 -27.74
C GLU A 63 -1.23 -12.07 -28.83
N ALA A 64 -1.03 -10.80 -28.45
CA ALA A 64 -0.87 -9.71 -29.39
C ALA A 64 0.14 -8.72 -28.82
N ALA A 65 1.35 -8.80 -29.37
CA ALA A 65 2.37 -7.79 -29.23
C ALA A 65 1.77 -6.41 -29.49
N SER A 66 1.86 -5.55 -28.49
CA SER A 66 1.67 -4.11 -28.65
C SER A 66 2.75 -3.46 -27.78
N PRO A 67 3.55 -2.51 -28.30
CA PRO A 67 4.48 -1.73 -27.50
C PRO A 67 3.67 -0.71 -26.69
N ILE A 68 2.84 -1.21 -25.78
CA ILE A 68 2.07 -0.38 -24.87
C ILE A 68 3.07 0.07 -23.82
N LYS A 69 3.42 1.35 -23.88
CA LYS A 69 3.96 2.10 -22.74
C LYS A 69 2.88 2.11 -21.65
N ASP A 70 2.62 0.96 -21.05
CA ASP A 70 1.69 0.84 -19.95
C ASP A 70 2.31 1.61 -18.78
N SER A 71 1.82 2.81 -18.54
CA SER A 71 2.21 3.64 -17.39
C SER A 71 2.07 2.88 -16.07
N ALA A 72 1.15 1.91 -16.01
CA ALA A 72 1.01 0.98 -14.90
C ALA A 72 2.23 0.06 -14.72
N LEU A 73 2.81 -0.44 -15.80
CA LEU A 73 4.02 -1.27 -15.77
C LEU A 73 5.27 -0.44 -15.45
N LEU A 74 5.36 0.79 -15.96
CA LEU A 74 6.42 1.73 -15.58
C LEU A 74 6.37 2.08 -14.09
N ASN A 75 5.18 2.27 -13.51
CA ASN A 75 5.06 2.52 -12.08
C ASN A 75 5.38 1.29 -11.21
N THR A 76 5.07 0.09 -11.70
CA THR A 76 5.24 -1.15 -10.90
C THR A 76 6.65 -1.73 -11.02
N ILE A 77 7.25 -1.67 -12.21
CA ILE A 77 8.50 -2.35 -12.57
C ILE A 77 9.62 -1.34 -12.90
N GLY A 78 9.29 -0.05 -13.01
CA GLY A 78 10.27 1.02 -13.21
C GLY A 78 10.97 0.94 -14.57
N GLY A 79 12.25 1.31 -14.59
CA GLY A 79 13.10 1.29 -15.78
C GLY A 79 13.29 -0.10 -16.42
N PHE A 80 12.84 -1.18 -15.77
CA PHE A 80 12.91 -2.54 -16.30
C PHE A 80 11.69 -2.93 -17.16
N ALA A 81 10.74 -2.02 -17.36
CA ALA A 81 9.54 -2.27 -18.16
C ALA A 81 9.88 -2.60 -19.64
N SER A 82 10.94 -1.99 -20.19
CA SER A 82 11.37 -2.24 -21.57
C SER A 82 11.99 -3.63 -21.76
N GLN A 83 12.46 -4.27 -20.69
CA GLN A 83 13.05 -5.62 -20.70
C GLN A 83 12.01 -6.75 -20.56
N LEU A 84 10.71 -6.44 -20.44
CA LEU A 84 9.65 -7.47 -20.44
C LEU A 84 9.54 -8.22 -21.78
N GLN A 85 9.85 -7.53 -22.88
CA GLN A 85 9.82 -8.09 -24.24
C GLN A 85 11.10 -8.87 -24.58
N GLY A 86 12.09 -8.89 -23.68
CA GLY A 86 13.36 -9.58 -23.87
C GLY A 86 13.27 -11.11 -23.77
N LYS A 87 14.39 -11.78 -24.04
CA LYS A 87 14.50 -13.24 -24.00
C LYS A 87 14.24 -13.76 -22.57
N PRO A 88 13.34 -14.77 -22.39
CA PRO A 88 13.14 -15.37 -21.08
C PRO A 88 14.38 -16.13 -20.62
N GLY A 89 14.73 -15.99 -19.34
CA GLY A 89 15.79 -16.76 -18.70
C GLY A 89 15.88 -16.48 -17.21
N LEU A 90 16.73 -17.25 -16.52
CA LEU A 90 17.10 -17.03 -15.12
C LEU A 90 18.61 -16.81 -15.03
N VAL A 91 19.03 -15.82 -14.23
CA VAL A 91 20.41 -15.65 -13.79
C VAL A 91 20.48 -16.01 -12.31
N GLN A 92 21.42 -16.88 -11.95
CA GLN A 92 21.73 -17.13 -10.54
C GLN A 92 22.93 -16.28 -10.13
N LEU A 93 22.73 -15.41 -9.14
CA LEU A 93 23.82 -14.71 -8.47
C LEU A 93 24.12 -15.45 -7.17
N LYS A 94 25.34 -15.97 -7.05
CA LYS A 94 25.82 -16.65 -5.85
C LYS A 94 26.90 -15.82 -5.18
N SER A 95 26.73 -15.57 -3.90
CA SER A 95 27.72 -15.00 -3.00
C SER A 95 27.97 -15.95 -1.83
N LYS A 96 28.91 -15.59 -0.94
CA LYS A 96 29.23 -16.41 0.23
C LYS A 96 28.04 -16.60 1.17
N GLU A 97 27.24 -15.56 1.39
CA GLU A 97 26.13 -15.56 2.34
C GLU A 97 24.75 -15.76 1.68
N LEU A 98 24.63 -15.43 0.39
CA LEU A 98 23.34 -15.31 -0.28
C LEU A 98 23.38 -15.86 -1.70
N SER A 99 22.36 -16.63 -2.07
CA SER A 99 22.09 -17.06 -3.45
C SER A 99 20.75 -16.50 -3.92
N VAL A 100 20.74 -15.83 -5.07
CA VAL A 100 19.56 -15.14 -5.62
C VAL A 100 19.33 -15.56 -7.07
N ASP A 101 18.11 -15.99 -7.38
CA ASP A 101 17.67 -16.28 -8.74
C ASP A 101 16.87 -15.09 -9.29
N ILE A 102 17.36 -14.44 -10.35
CA ILE A 102 16.73 -13.28 -11.00
C ILE A 102 16.16 -13.68 -12.36
N ARG A 103 14.92 -13.29 -12.63
CA ARG A 103 14.29 -13.48 -13.95
C ARG A 103 14.66 -12.33 -14.89
N LEU A 104 15.12 -12.66 -16.10
CA LEU A 104 15.50 -11.63 -17.08
C LEU A 104 14.29 -10.84 -17.63
N LYS A 105 13.09 -11.42 -17.60
CA LYS A 105 11.86 -10.72 -17.95
C LYS A 105 11.39 -9.87 -16.77
N GLY A 106 11.61 -8.56 -16.86
CA GLY A 106 11.15 -7.58 -15.86
C GLY A 106 11.94 -7.55 -14.56
N GLY A 107 13.10 -8.21 -14.48
CA GLY A 107 14.04 -8.06 -13.35
C GLY A 107 13.52 -8.54 -11.99
N ASN A 108 12.49 -9.40 -11.98
CA ASN A 108 11.89 -9.86 -10.73
C ASN A 108 12.76 -10.92 -10.03
N ILE A 109 12.85 -10.84 -8.71
CA ILE A 109 13.60 -11.77 -7.86
C ILE A 109 12.73 -13.01 -7.61
N GLY A 110 13.18 -14.17 -8.08
CA GLY A 110 12.43 -15.42 -7.99
C GLY A 110 12.62 -16.14 -6.66
N ARG A 111 13.87 -16.44 -6.29
CA ARG A 111 14.20 -17.17 -5.06
C ARG A 111 15.44 -16.57 -4.42
N VAL A 112 15.40 -16.43 -3.10
CA VAL A 112 16.52 -15.98 -2.27
C VAL A 112 16.79 -17.05 -1.23
N VAL A 113 18.03 -17.51 -1.15
CA VAL A 113 18.50 -18.48 -0.16
C VAL A 113 19.65 -17.86 0.62
N LEU A 114 19.54 -17.88 1.94
CA LEU A 114 20.62 -17.53 2.87
C LEU A 114 21.42 -18.80 3.13
N ASN A 115 22.64 -18.87 2.61
CA ASN A 115 23.42 -20.11 2.59
C ASN A 115 23.76 -20.60 4.02
N ASN A 116 23.95 -19.68 4.96
CA ASN A 116 24.40 -19.99 6.33
C ASN A 116 23.28 -19.98 7.38
N HIS A 117 22.01 -19.94 6.97
CA HIS A 117 20.88 -19.88 7.90
C HIS A 117 19.91 -21.03 7.64
N ARG A 118 19.53 -21.72 8.73
CA ARG A 118 18.39 -22.64 8.71
C ARG A 118 17.11 -21.89 8.95
N ARG A 119 16.05 -22.32 8.27
CA ARG A 119 14.70 -21.87 8.61
C ARG A 119 14.32 -22.51 9.94
N SER A 120 13.66 -21.74 10.80
CA SER A 120 13.25 -22.17 12.15
C SER A 120 12.33 -23.42 12.13
N ASP A 121 11.65 -23.65 11.01
CA ASP A 121 10.72 -24.75 10.76
C ASP A 121 11.37 -26.02 10.18
N SER A 122 12.70 -26.21 10.25
CA SER A 122 13.39 -27.41 9.68
C SER A 122 14.62 -27.90 10.44
#